data_AF-I2QLZ1-F1
#
_entry.id   AF-I2QLZ1-F1
#
_cell.length_a   1.000
_cell.length_b   1.000
_cell.length_c   1.000
_cell.angle_alpha   90.00
_cell.angle_beta   90.00
_cell.angle_gamma   90.00
#
_symmetry.space_group_name_H-M   'P 1'
#
loop_
_entity.id
_entity.type
_entity.pdbx_description
1 polymer ?
#
loop_
_entity_poly.entity_id
_entity_poly.type
_entity_poly.pdbx_seq_one_letter_code
_entity_poly.pdbx_strand_id
1 'polypeptide(L)'
;MAESHGGAKGPAAGAHTEADGGHHGGGFPPFESSTYASQLVSLAIFFVALYVIVSKLALPRVGGAIEARQNKIEGDLAEAQKLKDQSEAALKAYDSELASARSRAQAIGNESRDKANAQADAERKALEEQLAAKLAEAEKTIASTRATAMSNVRGIAADAAGTIVQQLTGVVPDAALVNAAVDASLKG
;
A
#
# COMPACT_ATOMS: atom_id res chain seq x y z
N MET A 1 -39.99 87.57 -47.98
CA MET A 1 -38.81 87.55 -48.86
C MET A 1 -39.20 86.80 -50.12
N ALA A 2 -39.20 87.51 -51.24
CA ALA A 2 -39.16 86.96 -52.61
C ALA A 2 -37.85 86.15 -52.79
N GLU A 3 -37.65 85.23 -53.73
CA GLU A 3 -37.71 85.32 -55.21
C GLU A 3 -37.91 83.88 -55.77
N SER A 4 -38.84 83.58 -56.67
CA SER A 4 -38.92 83.88 -58.12
C SER A 4 -37.96 83.08 -59.04
N HIS A 5 -38.49 81.96 -59.54
CA HIS A 5 -38.54 81.44 -60.93
C HIS A 5 -37.34 81.45 -61.90
N GLY A 6 -37.20 80.29 -62.58
CA GLY A 6 -36.80 80.15 -63.99
C GLY A 6 -36.05 78.84 -64.24
N GLY A 7 -36.37 77.95 -65.19
CA GLY A 7 -37.37 77.91 -66.25
C GLY A 7 -37.00 76.80 -67.26
N ALA A 8 -38.03 76.26 -67.92
CA ALA A 8 -38.02 75.51 -69.19
C ALA A 8 -37.36 74.11 -69.26
N LYS A 9 -37.76 73.17 -70.13
CA LYS A 9 -38.98 72.79 -70.90
C LYS A 9 -38.55 71.54 -71.68
N GLY A 10 -39.30 70.45 -71.67
CA GLY A 10 -39.00 69.25 -72.48
C GLY A 10 -40.03 68.14 -72.30
N PRO A 11 -40.89 67.86 -73.29
CA PRO A 11 -42.10 67.05 -73.12
C PRO A 11 -41.95 65.58 -73.58
N ALA A 12 -43.03 64.83 -73.37
CA ALA A 12 -43.38 63.51 -73.94
C ALA A 12 -43.13 62.29 -73.04
N ALA A 13 -43.94 62.19 -71.98
CA ALA A 13 -44.32 60.91 -71.40
C ALA A 13 -45.26 60.18 -72.38
N GLY A 14 -44.70 59.29 -73.19
CA GLY A 14 -45.47 58.34 -74.01
C GLY A 14 -45.99 57.20 -73.15
N ALA A 15 -47.06 57.44 -72.40
CA ALA A 15 -47.85 56.37 -71.80
C ALA A 15 -48.78 55.78 -72.89
N HIS A 16 -48.29 54.76 -73.59
CA HIS A 16 -49.11 53.86 -74.39
C HIS A 16 -49.18 52.53 -73.63
N THR A 17 -50.35 52.23 -73.09
CA THR A 17 -50.72 50.89 -72.66
C THR A 17 -51.58 50.33 -73.78
N GLU A 18 -50.92 49.74 -74.78
CA GLU A 18 -51.59 48.89 -75.76
C GLU A 18 -51.60 47.47 -75.20
N ALA A 19 -52.73 47.10 -74.60
CA ALA A 19 -53.09 45.69 -74.45
C ALA A 19 -53.76 45.29 -75.76
N ASP A 20 -52.96 44.73 -76.68
CA ASP A 20 -53.47 44.13 -77.91
C ASP A 20 -54.36 42.93 -77.55
N GLY A 21 -55.67 43.11 -77.77
CA GLY A 21 -56.68 42.09 -77.62
C GLY A 21 -56.67 41.15 -78.82
N GLY A 22 -55.70 40.25 -78.88
CA GLY A 22 -55.62 39.16 -79.86
C GLY A 22 -56.06 37.82 -79.26
N HIS A 23 -57.12 37.23 -79.82
CA HIS A 23 -57.72 35.95 -79.42
C HIS A 23 -56.72 34.79 -79.23
N HIS A 24 -56.53 34.34 -77.98
CA HIS A 24 -56.35 32.93 -77.62
C HIS A 24 -57.12 32.66 -76.32
N GLY A 25 -58.18 31.87 -76.39
CA GLY A 25 -58.92 31.44 -75.20
C GLY A 25 -58.04 30.56 -74.33
N GLY A 26 -57.81 30.98 -73.08
CA GLY A 26 -57.05 30.25 -72.08
C GLY A 26 -57.24 30.93 -70.73
N GLY A 27 -57.39 30.14 -69.66
CA GLY A 27 -57.70 30.60 -68.31
C GLY A 27 -56.55 31.35 -67.63
N PHE A 28 -56.71 31.58 -66.33
CA PHE A 28 -55.70 32.26 -65.49
C PHE A 28 -54.30 31.66 -65.75
N PRO A 29 -53.32 32.47 -66.19
CA PRO A 29 -52.06 31.99 -66.78
C PRO A 29 -51.27 30.94 -65.97
N PRO A 30 -51.28 30.89 -64.62
CA PRO A 30 -50.60 29.82 -63.88
C PRO A 30 -51.36 28.49 -63.82
N PHE A 31 -52.59 28.39 -64.34
CA PHE A 31 -53.35 27.13 -64.46
C PHE A 31 -53.43 26.61 -65.91
N GLU A 32 -52.63 27.17 -66.81
CA GLU A 32 -52.51 26.68 -68.19
C GLU A 32 -51.74 25.35 -68.23
N SER A 33 -52.46 24.27 -68.56
CA SER A 33 -51.97 22.89 -68.53
C SER A 33 -50.77 22.62 -69.46
N SER A 34 -50.59 23.44 -70.49
CA SER A 34 -49.45 23.41 -71.41
C SER A 34 -48.11 23.70 -70.72
N THR A 35 -48.10 24.43 -69.60
CA THR A 35 -46.88 24.80 -68.85
C THR A 35 -46.48 23.78 -67.78
N TYR A 36 -47.40 22.89 -67.37
CA TYR A 36 -47.15 21.91 -66.31
C TYR A 36 -46.01 20.94 -66.65
N ALA A 37 -45.89 20.53 -67.91
CA ALA A 37 -44.79 19.65 -68.33
C ALA A 37 -43.41 20.29 -68.10
N SER A 38 -43.25 21.58 -68.45
CA SER A 38 -42.00 22.31 -68.25
C SER A 38 -41.70 22.56 -66.77
N GLN A 39 -42.71 22.87 -65.97
CA GLN A 39 -42.57 23.03 -64.51
C GLN A 39 -42.18 21.70 -63.83
N LEU A 40 -42.78 20.58 -64.24
CA LEU A 40 -42.45 19.25 -63.72
C LEU A 40 -41.03 18.81 -64.13
N VAL A 41 -40.61 19.10 -65.36
CA VAL A 41 -39.23 18.84 -65.81
C VAL A 41 -38.23 19.68 -65.00
N SER A 42 -38.50 20.97 -64.81
CA SER A 42 -37.66 21.87 -64.00
C SER A 42 -37.59 21.41 -62.54
N LEU A 43 -38.74 21.05 -61.96
CA LEU A 43 -38.84 20.49 -60.62
C LEU A 43 -38.01 19.22 -60.50
N ALA A 44 -38.13 18.29 -61.46
CA ALA A 44 -37.37 17.05 -61.46
C ALA A 44 -35.85 17.30 -61.53
N ILE A 45 -35.40 18.25 -62.36
CA ILE A 45 -33.98 18.62 -62.47
C ILE A 45 -33.46 19.16 -61.13
N PHE A 46 -34.16 20.13 -60.53
CA PHE A 46 -33.75 20.70 -59.23
C PHE A 46 -33.83 19.67 -58.10
N PHE A 47 -34.86 18.83 -58.08
CA PHE A 47 -35.02 17.78 -57.09
C PHE A 47 -33.88 16.76 -57.16
N VAL A 48 -33.52 16.31 -58.36
CA VAL A 48 -32.38 15.40 -58.56
C VAL A 48 -31.06 16.08 -58.17
N ALA A 49 -30.85 17.34 -58.55
CA ALA A 49 -29.66 18.09 -58.16
C ALA A 49 -29.54 18.21 -56.63
N LEU A 50 -30.62 18.60 -55.94
CA LEU A 50 -30.68 18.68 -54.48
C LEU A 50 -30.45 17.30 -53.84
N TYR A 51 -31.10 16.26 -54.35
CA TYR A 51 -30.96 14.89 -53.85
C TYR A 51 -29.51 14.41 -53.92
N VAL A 52 -28.82 14.66 -55.04
CA VAL A 52 -27.41 14.29 -55.19
C VAL A 52 -26.54 15.07 -54.20
N ILE A 53 -26.78 16.37 -53.99
CA ILE A 53 -26.02 17.17 -53.02
C ILE A 53 -26.24 16.65 -51.59
N VAL A 54 -27.49 16.41 -51.19
CA VAL A 54 -27.82 15.92 -49.84
C VAL A 54 -27.23 14.52 -49.62
N SER A 55 -27.40 13.62 -50.58
CA SER A 55 -26.89 12.24 -50.47
C SER A 55 -25.36 12.17 -50.47
N LYS A 56 -24.68 12.97 -51.29
CA LYS A 56 -23.20 12.97 -51.39
C LYS A 56 -22.50 13.84 -50.36
N LEU A 57 -23.18 14.83 -49.74
CA LEU A 57 -22.50 15.82 -48.89
C LEU A 57 -23.11 15.95 -47.49
N ALA A 58 -24.43 16.03 -47.36
CA ALA A 58 -25.07 16.23 -46.05
C ALA A 58 -25.10 14.94 -45.23
N LEU A 59 -25.57 13.82 -45.82
CA LEU A 59 -25.62 12.53 -45.15
C LEU A 59 -24.25 12.03 -44.67
N PRO A 60 -23.16 12.02 -45.48
CA PRO A 60 -21.87 11.54 -45.01
C PRO A 60 -21.27 12.42 -43.90
N ARG A 61 -21.55 13.72 -43.88
CA ARG A 61 -21.10 14.59 -42.78
C ARG A 61 -21.77 14.27 -41.44
N VAL A 62 -23.07 13.99 -41.47
CA VAL A 62 -23.81 13.59 -40.26
C VAL A 62 -23.38 12.18 -39.83
N GLY A 63 -23.24 11.25 -40.77
CA GLY A 63 -22.72 9.90 -40.51
C GLY A 63 -21.34 9.93 -39.84
N GLY A 64 -20.40 10.69 -40.40
CA GLY A 64 -19.06 10.85 -39.83
C GLY A 64 -19.04 11.48 -38.44
N ALA A 65 -19.95 12.42 -38.15
CA ALA A 65 -20.06 13.00 -36.81
C ALA A 65 -20.61 12.00 -35.77
N ILE A 66 -21.56 11.14 -36.18
CA ILE A 66 -22.10 10.07 -35.32
C ILE A 66 -21.02 9.02 -35.06
N GLU A 67 -20.33 8.57 -36.11
CA GLU A 67 -19.25 7.58 -36.02
C GLU A 67 -18.09 8.10 -35.18
N ALA A 68 -17.67 9.36 -35.35
CA ALA A 68 -16.64 9.97 -34.52
C ALA A 68 -17.01 10.00 -33.03
N ARG A 69 -18.28 10.27 -32.71
CA ARG A 69 -18.78 10.21 -31.33
C ARG A 69 -18.82 8.79 -30.79
N GLN A 70 -19.29 7.83 -31.56
CA GLN A 70 -19.30 6.41 -31.18
C GLN A 70 -17.88 5.93 -30.90
N ASN A 71 -16.95 6.15 -31.83
CA ASN A 71 -15.55 5.79 -31.66
C ASN A 71 -14.91 6.45 -30.45
N LYS A 72 -15.24 7.73 -30.17
CA LYS A 72 -14.75 8.41 -28.96
C LYS A 72 -15.31 7.76 -27.69
N ILE A 73 -16.61 7.50 -27.64
CA ILE A 73 -17.25 6.89 -26.46
C ILE A 73 -16.70 5.48 -26.22
N GLU A 74 -16.56 4.67 -27.28
CA GLU A 74 -15.98 3.34 -27.19
C GLU A 74 -14.52 3.39 -26.74
N GLY A 75 -13.73 4.34 -27.26
CA GLY A 75 -12.37 4.59 -26.83
C GLY A 75 -12.27 4.99 -25.36
N ASP A 76 -13.07 5.97 -24.94
CA ASP A 76 -13.12 6.44 -23.55
C ASP A 76 -13.56 5.30 -22.60
N LEU A 77 -14.52 4.46 -23.01
CA LEU A 77 -15.00 3.33 -22.21
C LEU A 77 -13.95 2.22 -22.12
N ALA A 78 -13.27 1.91 -23.22
CA ALA A 78 -12.19 0.93 -23.24
C ALA A 78 -11.00 1.38 -22.37
N GLU A 79 -10.65 2.67 -22.42
CA GLU A 79 -9.62 3.25 -21.56
C GLU A 79 -10.03 3.22 -20.08
N ALA A 80 -11.27 3.61 -19.77
CA ALA A 80 -11.81 3.54 -18.41
C ALA A 80 -11.80 2.10 -17.86
N GLN A 81 -12.21 1.12 -18.66
CA GLN A 81 -12.18 -0.29 -18.28
C GLN A 81 -10.74 -0.76 -18.03
N LYS A 82 -9.80 -0.42 -18.91
CA LYS A 82 -8.39 -0.74 -18.74
C LYS A 82 -7.82 -0.14 -17.45
N LEU A 83 -8.12 1.12 -17.16
CA LEU A 83 -7.68 1.80 -15.93
C LEU A 83 -8.30 1.16 -14.68
N LYS A 84 -9.57 0.75 -14.75
CA LYS A 84 -10.24 0.01 -13.68
C LYS A 84 -9.55 -1.33 -13.44
N ASP A 85 -9.31 -2.12 -14.49
CA ASP A 85 -8.67 -3.43 -14.38
C ASP A 85 -7.23 -3.31 -13.83
N GLN A 86 -6.48 -2.30 -14.27
CA GLN A 86 -5.14 -1.99 -13.74
C GLN A 86 -5.20 -1.61 -12.25
N SER A 87 -6.18 -0.81 -11.85
CA SER A 87 -6.36 -0.40 -10.46
C SER A 87 -6.74 -1.59 -9.57
N GLU A 88 -7.65 -2.45 -10.03
CA GLU A 88 -8.04 -3.66 -9.31
C GLU A 88 -6.87 -4.65 -9.19
N ALA A 89 -6.09 -4.82 -10.26
CA ALA A 89 -4.88 -5.65 -10.22
C ALA A 89 -3.84 -5.09 -9.23
N ALA A 90 -3.62 -3.77 -9.23
CA ALA A 90 -2.72 -3.11 -8.30
C ALA A 90 -3.21 -3.24 -6.85
N LEU A 91 -4.51 -3.08 -6.60
CA LEU A 91 -5.12 -3.22 -5.28
C LEU A 91 -4.99 -4.65 -4.75
N LYS A 92 -5.26 -5.64 -5.59
CA LYS A 92 -5.07 -7.06 -5.24
C LYS A 92 -3.62 -7.40 -4.94
N ALA A 93 -2.68 -6.88 -5.73
CA ALA A 93 -1.25 -7.06 -5.48
C ALA A 93 -0.83 -6.41 -4.15
N TYR A 94 -1.30 -5.17 -3.90
CA TYR A 94 -1.04 -4.47 -2.65
C TYR A 94 -1.58 -5.22 -1.43
N ASP A 95 -2.83 -5.70 -1.48
CA ASP A 95 -3.44 -6.46 -0.38
C ASP A 95 -2.70 -7.78 -0.13
N SER A 96 -2.28 -8.47 -1.18
CA SER A 96 -1.47 -9.68 -1.09
C SER A 96 -0.10 -9.42 -0.45
N GLU A 97 0.59 -8.36 -0.87
CA GLU A 97 1.87 -7.95 -0.29
C GLU A 97 1.73 -7.53 1.17
N LEU A 98 0.65 -6.82 1.51
CA LEU A 98 0.36 -6.43 2.90
C LEU A 98 0.08 -7.65 3.78
N ALA A 99 -0.70 -8.62 3.30
CA ALA A 99 -0.96 -9.87 4.00
C ALA A 99 0.33 -10.68 4.20
N SER A 100 1.15 -10.81 3.16
CA SER A 100 2.47 -11.47 3.21
C SER A 100 3.41 -10.76 4.21
N ALA A 101 3.49 -9.43 4.18
CA ALA A 101 4.30 -8.66 5.10
C ALA A 101 3.86 -8.84 6.56
N ARG A 102 2.54 -8.82 6.83
CA ARG A 102 2.00 -9.10 8.17
C ARG A 102 2.34 -10.51 8.65
N SER A 103 2.18 -11.52 7.78
CA SER A 103 2.54 -12.90 8.10
C SER A 103 4.03 -13.05 8.39
N ARG A 104 4.90 -12.40 7.59
CA ARG A 104 6.35 -12.41 7.82
C ARG A 104 6.73 -11.72 9.13
N ALA A 105 6.12 -10.58 9.44
CA ALA A 105 6.36 -9.88 10.71
C ALA A 105 5.97 -10.74 11.92
N GLN A 106 4.82 -11.43 11.86
CA GLN A 106 4.41 -12.36 12.91
C GLN A 106 5.37 -13.55 13.04
N ALA A 107 5.81 -14.13 11.91
CA ALA A 107 6.78 -15.22 11.91
C ALA A 107 8.11 -14.80 12.54
N ILE A 108 8.65 -13.63 12.15
CA ILE A 108 9.89 -13.08 12.73
C ILE A 108 9.72 -12.81 14.24
N GLY A 109 8.57 -12.28 14.65
CA GLY A 109 8.27 -12.01 16.06
C GLY A 109 8.25 -13.29 16.90
N ASN A 110 7.63 -14.35 16.39
CA ASN A 110 7.59 -15.66 17.05
C ASN A 110 8.98 -16.30 17.08
N GLU A 111 9.69 -16.34 15.96
CA GLU A 111 11.04 -16.89 15.87
C GLU A 111 12.02 -16.17 16.81
N SER A 112 11.91 -14.84 16.92
CA SER A 112 12.75 -14.05 17.83
C SER A 112 12.45 -14.37 19.29
N ARG A 113 11.18 -14.55 19.65
CA ARG A 113 10.78 -14.96 21.01
C ARG A 113 11.27 -16.36 21.34
N ASP A 114 11.13 -17.30 20.42
CA ASP A 114 11.57 -18.69 20.61
C ASP A 114 13.10 -18.75 20.77
N LYS A 115 13.85 -18.01 19.95
CA LYS A 115 15.30 -17.88 20.08
C LYS A 115 15.71 -17.24 21.41
N ALA A 116 15.05 -16.16 21.82
CA ALA A 116 15.34 -15.48 23.08
C ALA A 116 15.07 -16.40 24.29
N ASN A 117 13.95 -17.14 24.28
CA ASN A 117 13.63 -18.11 25.32
C ASN A 117 14.67 -19.25 25.36
N ALA A 118 15.04 -19.80 24.21
CA ALA A 118 16.05 -20.85 24.13
C ALA A 118 17.43 -20.39 24.64
N GLN A 119 17.83 -19.15 24.32
CA GLN A 119 19.06 -18.54 24.83
C GLN A 119 18.99 -18.33 26.35
N ALA A 120 17.89 -17.78 26.86
CA ALA A 120 17.69 -17.58 28.28
C ALA A 120 17.72 -18.90 29.07
N ASP A 121 17.10 -19.95 28.55
CA ASP A 121 17.12 -21.29 29.16
C ASP A 121 18.53 -21.90 29.15
N ALA A 122 19.29 -21.71 28.07
CA ALA A 122 20.67 -22.18 27.98
C ALA A 122 21.60 -21.44 28.95
N GLU A 123 21.50 -20.11 29.01
CA GLU A 123 22.25 -19.29 29.97
C GLU A 123 21.88 -19.63 31.41
N ARG A 124 20.60 -19.81 31.70
CA ARG A 124 20.13 -20.22 33.03
C ARG A 124 20.74 -21.55 33.44
N LYS A 125 20.72 -22.57 32.58
CA LYS A 125 21.34 -23.87 32.87
C LYS A 125 22.84 -23.75 33.11
N ALA A 126 23.54 -22.98 32.27
CA ALA A 126 24.97 -22.74 32.45
C ALA A 126 25.28 -22.03 33.78
N LEU A 127 24.47 -21.05 34.18
CA LEU A 127 24.59 -20.37 35.46
C LEU A 127 24.30 -21.31 36.64
N GLU A 128 23.26 -22.14 36.53
CA GLU A 128 22.91 -23.15 37.55
C GLU A 128 24.07 -24.15 37.76
N GLU A 129 24.69 -24.62 36.68
CA GLU A 129 25.88 -25.49 36.74
C GLU A 129 27.09 -24.79 37.39
N GLN A 130 27.37 -23.54 37.01
CA GLN A 130 28.45 -22.76 37.61
C GLN A 130 28.22 -22.49 39.10
N LEU A 131 26.98 -22.19 39.48
CA LEU A 131 26.60 -21.98 40.87
C LEU A 131 26.74 -23.26 41.69
N ALA A 132 26.31 -24.40 41.15
CA ALA A 132 26.48 -25.69 41.80
C ALA A 132 27.96 -26.04 42.01
N ALA A 133 28.81 -25.79 41.01
CA ALA A 133 30.26 -26.00 41.13
C ALA A 133 30.88 -25.09 42.20
N LYS A 134 30.53 -23.80 42.22
CA LYS A 134 31.00 -22.85 43.24
C LYS A 134 30.54 -23.23 44.65
N LEU A 135 29.31 -23.71 44.79
CA LEU A 135 28.78 -24.18 46.08
C LEU A 135 29.58 -25.40 46.56
N ALA A 136 29.81 -26.39 45.71
CA ALA A 136 30.61 -27.57 46.07
C ALA A 136 32.05 -27.21 46.46
N GLU A 137 32.67 -26.26 45.76
CA GLU A 137 34.01 -25.76 46.11
C GLU A 137 34.03 -25.01 47.45
N ALA A 138 33.03 -24.17 47.70
CA ALA A 138 32.86 -23.47 48.96
C ALA A 138 32.64 -24.46 50.12
N GLU A 139 31.79 -25.47 49.94
CA GLU A 139 31.57 -26.53 50.93
C GLU A 139 32.85 -27.31 51.25
N LYS A 140 33.63 -27.67 50.22
CA LYS A 140 34.94 -28.32 50.40
C LYS A 140 35.91 -27.44 51.19
N THR A 141 35.94 -26.14 50.89
CA THR A 141 36.79 -25.16 51.57
C THR A 141 36.38 -24.99 53.04
N ILE A 142 35.07 -24.93 53.31
CA ILE A 142 34.52 -24.88 54.67
C ILE A 142 34.88 -26.15 55.43
N ALA A 143 34.71 -27.34 54.84
CA ALA A 143 35.06 -28.61 55.46
C ALA A 143 36.56 -28.71 55.79
N SER A 144 37.42 -28.30 54.86
CA SER A 144 38.87 -28.24 55.07
C SER A 144 39.25 -27.28 56.19
N THR A 145 38.71 -26.05 56.16
CA THR A 145 38.98 -25.05 57.20
C THR A 145 38.50 -25.53 58.57
N ARG A 146 37.34 -26.20 58.63
CA ARG A 146 36.82 -26.81 59.86
C ARG A 146 37.76 -27.91 60.37
N ALA A 147 38.23 -28.80 59.50
CA ALA A 147 39.16 -29.86 59.89
C ALA A 147 40.47 -29.28 60.45
N THR A 148 41.05 -28.28 59.78
CA THR A 148 42.25 -27.58 60.25
C THR A 148 42.01 -26.89 61.60
N ALA A 149 40.89 -26.18 61.75
CA ALA A 149 40.55 -25.51 63.00
C ALA A 149 40.41 -26.51 64.16
N MET A 150 39.74 -27.65 63.94
CA MET A 150 39.61 -28.71 64.94
C MET A 150 40.94 -29.38 65.28
N SER A 151 41.81 -29.57 64.29
CA SER A 151 43.19 -30.06 64.51
C SER A 151 44.00 -29.09 65.36
N ASN A 152 43.90 -27.79 65.09
CA ASN A 152 44.59 -26.76 65.88
C ASN A 152 44.09 -26.73 67.33
N VAL A 153 42.76 -26.83 67.54
CA VAL A 153 42.16 -26.93 68.89
C VAL A 153 42.69 -28.16 69.63
N ARG A 154 42.75 -29.31 68.97
CA ARG A 154 43.32 -30.54 69.54
C ARG A 154 44.78 -30.36 69.94
N GLY A 155 45.60 -29.72 69.10
CA GLY A 155 47.00 -29.42 69.41
C GLY A 155 47.14 -28.51 70.64
N ILE A 156 46.39 -27.41 70.67
CA ILE A 156 46.37 -26.48 71.82
C ILE A 156 45.93 -27.19 73.10
N ALA A 157 44.92 -28.06 73.03
CA ALA A 157 44.45 -28.84 74.18
C ALA A 157 45.51 -29.82 74.70
N ALA A 158 46.23 -30.51 73.80
CA ALA A 158 47.32 -31.41 74.16
C ALA A 158 48.51 -30.67 74.78
N ASP A 159 48.91 -29.54 74.20
CA ASP A 159 49.99 -28.70 74.74
C ASP A 159 49.64 -28.13 76.12
N ALA A 160 48.40 -27.63 76.28
CA ALA A 160 47.91 -27.11 77.56
C ALA A 160 47.84 -28.23 78.62
N ALA A 161 47.29 -29.40 78.28
CA ALA A 161 47.21 -30.54 79.19
C ALA A 161 48.61 -31.05 79.61
N GLY A 162 49.54 -31.16 78.66
CA GLY A 162 50.93 -31.54 78.94
C GLY A 162 51.62 -30.56 79.88
N THR A 163 51.46 -29.25 79.63
CA THR A 163 51.99 -28.18 80.49
C THR A 163 51.41 -28.28 81.90
N ILE A 164 50.09 -28.43 82.03
CA ILE A 164 49.42 -28.55 83.34
C ILE A 164 49.94 -29.76 84.13
N VAL A 165 50.09 -30.92 83.48
CA VAL A 165 50.61 -32.15 84.12
C VAL A 165 52.07 -31.98 84.54
N GLN A 166 52.90 -31.36 83.70
CA GLN A 166 54.29 -31.07 84.04
C GLN A 166 54.40 -30.13 85.24
N GLN A 167 53.58 -29.07 85.30
CA GLN A 167 53.52 -28.15 86.44
C GLN A 167 53.11 -28.84 87.74
N LEU A 168 52.17 -29.79 87.68
CA LEU A 168 51.62 -30.48 88.86
C LEU A 168 52.52 -31.61 89.38
N THR A 169 53.18 -32.34 88.49
CA THR A 169 53.95 -33.55 88.84
C THR A 169 55.46 -33.35 88.86
N GLY A 170 55.96 -32.25 88.26
CA GLY A 170 57.38 -31.96 88.11
C GLY A 170 58.10 -32.83 87.09
N VAL A 171 57.40 -33.73 86.40
CA VAL A 171 57.94 -34.66 85.39
C VAL A 171 57.33 -34.34 84.03
N VAL A 172 58.13 -34.39 82.96
CA VAL A 172 57.63 -34.21 81.59
C VAL A 172 56.78 -35.43 81.22
N PRO A 173 55.46 -35.26 80.97
CA PRO A 173 54.61 -36.38 80.60
C PRO A 173 54.91 -36.86 79.16
N ASP A 174 54.72 -38.15 78.93
CA ASP A 174 54.87 -38.73 77.59
C ASP A 174 53.83 -38.15 76.63
N ALA A 175 54.30 -37.63 75.50
CA ALA A 175 53.46 -36.94 74.52
C ALA A 175 52.44 -37.87 73.86
N ALA A 176 52.73 -39.16 73.70
CA ALA A 176 51.78 -40.11 73.11
C ALA A 176 50.63 -40.40 74.08
N LEU A 177 50.91 -40.51 75.38
CA LEU A 177 49.89 -40.69 76.41
C LEU A 177 48.97 -39.47 76.54
N VAL A 178 49.53 -38.25 76.52
CA VAL A 178 48.72 -37.01 76.57
C VAL A 178 47.80 -36.91 75.36
N ASN A 179 48.33 -37.17 74.15
CA ASN A 179 47.53 -37.16 72.93
C ASN A 179 46.41 -38.22 72.94
N ALA A 180 46.70 -39.42 73.45
CA ALA A 180 45.70 -40.48 73.56
C ALA A 180 44.58 -40.13 74.57
N ALA A 181 44.93 -39.48 75.68
CA ALA A 181 43.95 -39.04 76.69
C ALA A 181 43.05 -37.91 76.17
N VAL A 182 43.63 -36.92 75.48
CA VAL A 182 42.85 -35.85 74.81
C VAL A 182 41.91 -36.44 73.76
N ASP A 183 42.37 -37.43 72.98
CA ASP A 183 41.52 -38.11 72.00
C ASP A 183 40.35 -38.88 72.60
N ALA A 184 40.57 -39.54 73.74
CA ALA A 184 39.51 -40.20 74.46
C ALA A 184 38.47 -39.17 74.95
N SER A 185 38.91 -38.00 75.42
CA SER A 185 38.03 -36.92 75.86
C SER A 185 37.26 -36.23 74.73
N LEU A 186 37.80 -36.16 73.51
CA LEU A 186 37.13 -35.54 72.36
C LEU A 186 36.10 -36.47 71.69
N LYS A 187 36.10 -37.76 72.01
CA LYS A 187 35.19 -38.78 71.45
C LYS A 187 34.01 -39.13 72.37
N GLY A 188 34.07 -38.75 73.64
CA GLY A 188 33.00 -38.92 74.63
C GLY A 188 32.12 -37.68 74.74
#